data_AF-A0A849KLH5-F1
#
_entry.id   AF-A0A849KLH5-F1
#
_cell.length_a   1.000
_cell.length_b   1.000
_cell.length_c   1.000
_cell.angle_alpha   90.00
_cell.angle_beta   90.00
_cell.angle_gamma   90.00
#
_symmetry.space_group_name_H-M   'P 1'
#
loop_
_entity.id
_entity.type
_entity.pdbx_description
1 polymer ?
#
loop_
_entity_poly.entity_id
_entity_poly.type
_entity_poly.pdbx_seq_one_letter_code
_entity_poly.pdbx_strand_id
1 'polypeptide(L)' 'MLSARAGHPPRGSEQRLGWQCLALEVDDIDDALRSLKLQGVEAAWGPVKRADYARAEIRDPDGNPIELRQWTRRKG' A
#
# COMPACT_ATOMS: atom_id res chain seq x y z
N MET A 1 2.07 -29.11 -17.46
CA MET A 1 2.93 -28.45 -16.46
C MET A 1 3.05 -26.99 -16.88
N LEU A 2 2.31 -26.07 -16.25
CA LEU A 2 2.40 -24.65 -16.55
C LEU A 2 3.76 -24.15 -16.03
N SER A 3 4.61 -23.68 -16.94
CA SER A 3 5.85 -22.99 -16.57
C SER A 3 5.45 -21.73 -15.80
N ALA A 4 5.81 -21.66 -14.51
CA ALA A 4 5.70 -20.43 -13.75
C ALA A 4 6.50 -19.37 -14.51
N ARG A 5 5.83 -18.31 -15.01
CA ARG A 5 6.55 -17.16 -15.55
C ARG A 5 7.55 -16.74 -14.48
N ALA A 6 8.83 -16.64 -14.85
CA ALA A 6 9.83 -16.06 -13.98
C ALA A 6 9.29 -14.70 -13.52
N GLY A 7 9.01 -14.58 -12.22
CA GLY A 7 8.51 -13.34 -11.64
C GLY A 7 9.48 -12.22 -11.95
N HIS A 8 8.97 -11.01 -12.18
CA HIS A 8 9.87 -9.87 -12.21
C HIS A 8 10.50 -9.69 -10.83
N PRO A 9 11.80 -9.33 -10.77
CA PRO A 9 12.42 -9.08 -9.49
C PRO A 9 11.68 -7.96 -8.77
N PRO A 10 11.47 -8.07 -7.45
CA PRO A 10 10.74 -7.07 -6.71
C PRO A 10 11.46 -5.71 -6.81
N ARG A 11 10.67 -4.63 -6.79
CA ARG A 11 11.18 -3.26 -6.87
C ARG A 11 12.21 -2.99 -5.76
N GLY A 12 13.38 -2.48 -6.16
CA GLY A 12 14.43 -2.03 -5.25
C GLY A 12 14.04 -0.76 -4.47
N SER A 13 14.84 -0.42 -3.45
CA SER A 13 14.62 0.75 -2.59
C SER A 13 15.18 2.06 -3.16
N GLU A 14 15.76 2.07 -4.36
CA GLU A 14 16.32 3.28 -4.95
C GLU A 14 15.24 4.28 -5.39
N GLN A 15 15.54 5.57 -5.20
CA GLN A 15 14.73 6.65 -5.75
C GLN A 15 14.90 6.70 -7.26
N ARG A 16 13.78 6.78 -7.99
CA ARG A 16 13.75 6.75 -9.46
C ARG A 16 12.82 7.84 -9.98
N LEU A 17 13.10 8.32 -11.19
CA LEU A 17 12.18 9.17 -11.94
C LEU A 17 11.04 8.33 -12.52
N GLY A 18 9.88 8.97 -12.72
CA GLY A 18 8.69 8.34 -13.29
C GLY A 18 7.63 8.00 -12.24
N TRP A 19 6.83 6.96 -12.51
CA TRP A 19 5.78 6.54 -11.59
C TRP A 19 6.36 5.98 -10.30
N GLN A 20 5.79 6.43 -9.16
CA GLN A 20 6.30 6.12 -7.83
C GLN A 20 5.35 5.26 -6.99
N CYS A 21 4.03 5.44 -7.11
CA CYS A 21 3.07 4.77 -6.23
C CYS A 21 1.63 4.89 -6.75
N LEU A 22 0.80 3.88 -6.44
CA LEU A 22 -0.65 3.92 -6.58
C LEU A 22 -1.24 4.23 -5.20
N ALA A 23 -2.23 5.12 -5.10
CA ALA A 23 -2.93 5.38 -3.86
C ALA A 23 -4.38 4.90 -3.95
N LEU A 24 -4.84 4.16 -2.93
CA LEU A 24 -6.21 3.70 -2.76
C LEU A 24 -6.82 4.40 -1.54
N GLU A 25 -7.98 5.01 -1.72
CA GLU A 25 -8.74 5.57 -0.61
C GLU A 25 -9.44 4.46 0.18
N VAL A 26 -9.42 4.55 1.51
CA VAL A 26 -10.07 3.61 2.42
C VAL A 26 -10.90 4.38 3.45
N ASP A 27 -12.03 3.79 3.86
CA ASP A 27 -12.91 4.39 4.86
C ASP A 27 -12.28 4.44 6.26
N ASP A 28 -11.60 3.36 6.65
CA ASP A 28 -10.89 3.23 7.93
C ASP A 28 -9.54 2.52 7.72
N ILE A 29 -8.45 3.19 8.10
CA ILE A 29 -7.09 2.68 7.88
C ILE A 29 -6.77 1.45 8.75
N ASP A 30 -7.32 1.37 9.96
CA ASP A 30 -7.02 0.27 10.89
C ASP A 30 -7.74 -1.00 10.44
N ASP A 31 -9.00 -0.88 10.01
CA ASP A 31 -9.76 -1.99 9.46
C ASP A 31 -9.16 -2.51 8.15
N ALA A 32 -8.74 -1.61 7.26
CA ALA A 32 -8.07 -1.98 6.01
C ALA A 32 -6.79 -2.79 6.28
N LEU A 33 -5.93 -2.30 7.17
CA LEU A 33 -4.68 -2.97 7.53
C LEU A 33 -4.92 -4.31 8.24
N ARG A 34 -5.92 -4.39 9.12
CA ARG A 34 -6.32 -5.63 9.78
C ARG A 34 -6.76 -6.69 8.76
N SER A 35 -7.60 -6.30 7.80
CA SER A 35 -8.10 -7.19 6.74
C SER A 35 -6.96 -7.71 5.86
N LEU A 36 -6.03 -6.84 5.47
CA LEU A 36 -4.85 -7.21 4.69
C LEU A 36 -3.91 -8.15 5.45
N LYS A 37 -3.69 -7.90 6.74
CA LYS A 37 -2.87 -8.77 7.60
C LYS A 37 -3.46 -10.18 7.70
N LEU A 38 -4.79 -10.31 7.78
CA LEU A 38 -5.46 -11.63 7.75
C LEU A 38 -5.23 -12.39 6.43
N GLN A 39 -4.92 -11.68 5.35
CA GLN A 39 -4.56 -12.25 4.05
C GLN A 39 -3.04 -12.41 3.85
N GLY A 40 -2.24 -12.14 4.88
CA GLY A 40 -0.78 -12.26 4.83
C GLY A 40 -0.07 -11.05 4.22
N VAL A 41 -0.75 -9.92 4.06
CA VAL A 41 -0.16 -8.66 3.57
C VAL A 41 0.10 -7.73 4.75
N GLU A 42 1.37 -7.49 5.06
CA GLU A 42 1.81 -6.56 6.11
C GLU A 42 2.04 -5.16 5.55
N ALA A 43 1.89 -4.14 6.40
CA ALA A 43 2.30 -2.79 6.06
C ALA A 43 3.82 -2.70 5.90
N ALA A 44 4.28 -2.13 4.78
CA ALA A 44 5.68 -1.78 4.58
C ALA A 44 6.08 -0.57 5.45
N TRP A 45 5.16 0.37 5.66
CA TRP A 45 5.30 1.43 6.66
C TRP A 45 3.94 2.00 7.10
N GLY A 46 3.91 2.65 8.27
CA GLY A 46 2.72 3.26 8.85
C GLY A 46 1.91 2.30 9.76
N PRO A 47 0.66 2.65 10.10
CA PRO A 47 -0.05 3.85 9.69
C PRO A 47 0.46 5.13 10.38
N VAL A 48 0.50 6.22 9.63
CA VAL A 48 0.73 7.59 10.13
C VAL A 48 -0.62 8.29 10.18
N LYS A 49 -1.08 8.65 11.39
CA LYS A 49 -2.35 9.36 11.60
C LYS A 49 -2.10 10.85 11.86
N ARG A 50 -2.91 11.70 11.24
CA ARG A 50 -2.93 13.16 11.33
C ARG A 50 -4.38 13.65 11.49
N ALA A 51 -4.54 14.95 11.70
CA ALA A 51 -5.86 15.54 11.93
C ALA A 51 -6.80 15.38 10.73
N ASP A 52 -6.26 15.44 9.51
CA ASP A 52 -6.97 15.48 8.24
C ASP A 52 -6.84 14.20 7.40
N TYR A 53 -5.91 13.30 7.77
CA TYR A 53 -5.74 12.02 7.10
C TYR A 53 -5.09 10.95 7.97
N ALA A 54 -5.21 9.70 7.53
CA ALA A 54 -4.30 8.63 7.89
C ALA A 54 -3.75 7.95 6.64
N ARG A 55 -2.52 7.44 6.70
CA ARG A 55 -1.92 6.71 5.58
C ARG A 55 -0.96 5.61 6.00
N ALA A 56 -0.89 4.57 5.19
CA ALA A 56 0.07 3.48 5.29
C ALA A 56 0.47 3.03 3.88
N GLU A 57 1.50 2.20 3.75
CA GLU A 57 1.88 1.61 2.47
C GLU A 57 2.02 0.10 2.59
N ILE A 58 1.59 -0.62 1.56
CA ILE A 58 1.82 -2.05 1.35
C ILE A 58 2.64 -2.26 0.08
N ARG A 59 3.06 -3.50 -0.16
CA ARG A 59 3.73 -3.92 -1.39
C ARG A 59 2.88 -4.96 -2.10
N ASP A 60 2.78 -4.85 -3.43
CA ASP A 60 2.31 -5.97 -4.24
C ASP A 60 3.41 -7.08 -4.30
N PRO A 61 3.12 -8.25 -4.89
CA PRO A 61 4.10 -9.34 -5.01
C PRO A 61 5.41 -8.95 -5.71
N ASP A 62 5.37 -7.87 -6.48
CA ASP A 62 6.47 -7.36 -7.28
C ASP A 62 7.16 -6.16 -6.61
N GLY A 63 6.83 -5.87 -5.35
CA GLY A 63 7.44 -4.80 -4.57
C GLY A 63 6.96 -3.39 -4.94
N ASN A 64 5.97 -3.24 -5.81
CA ASN A 64 5.43 -1.93 -6.13
C ASN A 64 4.67 -1.36 -4.92
N PRO A 65 4.89 -0.09 -4.58
CA PRO A 65 4.21 0.53 -3.45
C PRO A 65 2.75 0.84 -3.78
N ILE A 66 1.89 0.54 -2.80
CA ILE A 66 0.49 0.93 -2.81
C ILE A 66 0.22 1.67 -1.50
N GLU A 67 -0.09 2.97 -1.59
CA GLU A 67 -0.51 3.76 -0.44
C GLU A 67 -1.99 3.50 -0.14
N LEU A 68 -2.32 3.21 1.11
CA LEU A 68 -3.68 3.26 1.64
C LEU A 68 -3.87 4.62 2.29
N ARG A 69 -4.94 5.34 1.94
CA ARG A 69 -5.21 6.67 2.48
C ARG A 69 -6.65 6.81 2.96
N GLN A 70 -6.81 7.24 4.19
CA GLN A 70 -8.08 7.67 4.77
C GLN A 70 -8.09 9.19 4.88
N TRP A 71 -9.13 9.86 4.38
CA TRP A 71 -9.35 11.29 4.62
C TRP A 71 -10.37 11.48 5.74
N THR A 72 -9.99 12.19 6.81
CA THR A 72 -10.91 12.47 7.93
C THR A 72 -11.73 13.74 7.70
N ARG A 73 -11.29 14.62 6.80
CA ARG A 73 -12.08 15.77 6.35
C ARG A 73 -12.99 15.35 5.20
N ARG A 74 -14.26 15.07 5.49
CA ARG A 74 -15.29 15.04 4.45
C ARG A 74 -15.42 16.44 3.84
N LYS A 75 -15.26 16.57 2.53
CA LYS A 75 -15.76 17.76 1.83
C LYS A 75 -17.28 17.76 2.01
N GLY A 76 -17.78 18.67 2.83
CA GLY A 76 -19.20 19.00 2.84
C GLY A 76 -19.63 19.61 1.51
#